data_AF-U9W0Z2-F1
#
_entry.id   AF-U9W0Z2-F1
#
_cell.length_a   1.000
_cell.length_b   1.000
_cell.length_c   1.000
_cell.angle_alpha   90.00
_cell.angle_beta   90.00
_cell.angle_gamma   90.00
#
_symmetry.space_group_name_H-M   'P 1'
#
loop_
_entity.id
_entity.type
_entity.pdbx_description
1 polymer ?
#
loop_
_entity_poly.entity_id
_entity_poly.type
_entity_poly.pdbx_seq_one_letter_code
_entity_poly.pdbx_strand_id
1 'polypeptide(L)' 'MLEIFDNGDVHCNGSYIGSVCYKSHSGRWTAYLATENGDLPIGQYPTKDGAALVVAGAHDRLQIVGEWVV' A
#
# COMPACT_ATOMS: atom_id res chain seq x y z
N MET A 1 10.44 -8.96 -4.01
CA MET A 1 10.10 -8.29 -5.29
C MET A 1 8.80 -7.54 -5.08
N LEU A 2 8.78 -6.25 -5.44
CA LEU A 2 7.58 -5.40 -5.36
C LEU A 2 6.90 -5.39 -6.72
N GLU A 3 5.60 -5.67 -6.74
CA GLU A 3 4.77 -5.73 -7.95
C GLU A 3 3.55 -4.83 -7.75
N ILE A 4 3.21 -4.05 -8.79
CA ILE A 4 2.06 -3.14 -8.78
C ILE A 4 1.17 -3.50 -9.96
N PHE A 5 -0.04 -3.94 -9.69
CA PHE A 5 -0.99 -4.37 -10.71
C PHE A 5 -1.80 -3.19 -11.26
N ASP A 6 -2.38 -3.36 -12.45
CA ASP A 6 -3.16 -2.30 -13.12
C ASP A 6 -4.40 -1.89 -12.32
N ASN A 7 -5.00 -2.83 -11.59
CA ASN A 7 -6.12 -2.57 -10.68
C ASN A 7 -5.72 -1.78 -9.41
N GLY A 8 -4.42 -1.55 -9.20
CA GLY A 8 -3.90 -0.82 -8.06
C GLY A 8 -3.39 -1.71 -6.92
N ASP A 9 -3.46 -3.02 -7.04
CA ASP A 9 -2.96 -3.92 -6.00
C ASP A 9 -1.44 -3.85 -5.91
N VAL A 10 -0.92 -3.90 -4.69
CA VAL A 10 0.50 -3.89 -4.38
C VAL A 10 0.84 -5.21 -3.70
N HIS A 11 1.76 -5.95 -4.32
CA HIS A 11 2.22 -7.24 -3.82
C HIS A 11 3.71 -7.19 -3.49
N CYS A 12 4.11 -7.85 -2.41
CA CYS A 12 5.50 -8.07 -2.05
C CYS A 12 5.76 -9.58 -1.95
N ASN A 13 6.70 -10.10 -2.75
CA ASN A 13 7.02 -11.52 -2.80
C ASN A 13 5.80 -12.43 -3.07
N GLY A 14 4.89 -11.97 -3.93
CA GLY A 14 3.65 -12.69 -4.26
C GLY A 14 2.49 -12.50 -3.28
N SER A 15 2.72 -11.93 -2.09
CA SER A 15 1.67 -11.65 -1.11
C SER A 15 1.09 -10.24 -1.31
N TYR A 16 -0.23 -10.13 -1.26
CA TYR A 16 -0.93 -8.83 -1.23
C TYR A 16 -0.59 -8.09 0.07
N ILE A 17 -0.17 -6.84 -0.04
CA ILE A 17 0.20 -6.00 1.11
C ILE A 17 -0.57 -4.69 1.18
N GLY A 18 -1.41 -4.41 0.19
CA GLY A 18 -2.23 -3.21 0.13
C GLY A 18 -2.53 -2.77 -1.29
N SER A 19 -3.08 -1.57 -1.43
CA SER A 19 -3.55 -1.06 -2.72
C SER A 19 -3.27 0.43 -2.89
N VAL A 20 -3.33 0.90 -4.13
CA VAL A 20 -3.25 2.32 -4.48
C VAL A 20 -4.43 2.73 -5.33
N CYS A 21 -5.05 3.87 -4.99
CA CYS A 21 -6.23 4.38 -5.69
C CYS A 21 -6.02 5.83 -6.13
N TYR A 22 -6.21 6.12 -7.41
CA TYR A 22 -6.19 7.49 -7.91
C TYR A 22 -7.47 8.24 -7.52
N LYS A 23 -7.30 9.36 -6.84
CA LYS A 23 -8.38 10.28 -6.45
C LYS A 23 -8.38 11.46 -7.41
N SER A 24 -9.33 11.46 -8.35
CA SER A 24 -9.45 12.50 -9.39
C SER A 24 -9.67 13.90 -8.83
N HIS A 25 -10.43 14.04 -7.74
CA HIS A 25 -10.70 15.33 -7.11
C HIS A 25 -9.45 15.99 -6.49
N SER A 26 -8.45 15.20 -6.07
CA SER A 26 -7.20 15.71 -5.50
C SER A 26 -6.02 15.62 -6.46
N GLY A 27 -6.17 14.92 -7.59
CA GLY A 27 -5.07 14.65 -8.53
C GLY A 27 -3.94 13.80 -7.92
N ARG A 28 -4.26 12.93 -6.96
CA ARG A 28 -3.27 12.19 -6.14
C ARG A 28 -3.65 10.72 -6.00
N TRP A 29 -2.66 9.87 -5.76
CA TRP A 29 -2.79 8.46 -5.45
C TRP A 29 -2.85 8.25 -3.94
N THR A 30 -3.91 7.64 -3.42
CA THR A 30 -4.00 7.25 -2.01
C THR A 30 -3.38 5.87 -1.84
N ALA A 31 -2.47 5.74 -0.87
CA ALA A 31 -1.88 4.47 -0.47
C ALA A 31 -2.72 3.84 0.65
N TYR A 32 -3.05 2.57 0.50
CA TYR A 32 -3.77 1.76 1.47
C TYR A 32 -2.90 0.58 1.88
N LEU A 33 -2.75 0.38 3.19
CA LEU A 33 -2.05 -0.76 3.77
C LEU A 33 -3.07 -1.85 4.11
N ALA A 34 -2.83 -3.07 3.66
CA ALA A 34 -3.65 -4.20 4.06
C ALA A 34 -3.39 -4.52 5.54
N THR A 35 -4.48 -4.67 6.30
CA THR A 35 -4.46 -5.08 7.70
C THR A 35 -5.60 -6.07 7.95
N GLU A 36 -5.59 -6.82 9.05
CA GLU A 36 -6.73 -7.67 9.50
C GLU A 36 -8.08 -6.97 9.46
N ASN A 37 -8.06 -5.69 9.86
CA ASN A 37 -9.25 -4.89 10.05
C ASN A 37 -9.69 -4.21 8.73
N GLY A 38 -9.02 -4.54 7.62
CA GLY A 38 -9.22 -3.97 6.30
C GLY A 38 -8.11 -3.01 5.88
N ASP A 39 -8.37 -2.30 4.79
CA ASP A 39 -7.41 -1.40 4.16
C ASP A 39 -7.33 -0.05 4.92
N LEU A 40 -6.16 0.23 5.50
CA LEU A 40 -5.89 1.47 6.21
C LEU A 40 -5.28 2.51 5.26
N PRO A 41 -5.89 3.69 5.06
CA PRO A 41 -5.25 4.76 4.28
C PRO A 41 -4.03 5.32 5.03
N ILE A 42 -2.86 5.25 4.41
CA ILE A 42 -1.58 5.66 5.02
C ILE A 42 -0.96 6.90 4.34
N GLY A 43 -1.64 7.50 3.36
CA GLY A 43 -1.25 8.80 2.80
C GLY A 43 -1.68 9.02 1.34
N GLN A 44 -1.37 10.21 0.82
CA GLN A 44 -1.63 10.61 -0.56
C GLN A 44 -0.37 11.11 -1.27
N TYR A 45 -0.12 10.61 -2.47
CA TYR A 45 1.12 10.78 -3.19
C TYR A 45 0.87 11.26 -4.63
N PRO A 46 1.81 12.02 -5.24
CA PRO A 46 1.65 12.50 -6.61
C PRO A 46 1.63 11.37 -7.66
N THR A 47 2.31 10.25 -7.39
CA THR A 47 2.49 9.15 -8.34
C THR A 47 2.01 7.82 -7.78
N LYS A 48 1.60 6.91 -8.67
CA LYS A 48 1.20 5.53 -8.33
C LYS A 48 2.35 4.80 -7.63
N ASP A 49 3.54 4.86 -8.21
CA ASP A 49 4.73 4.21 -7.67
C ASP A 49 5.13 4.78 -6.31
N GLY A 50 5.00 6.09 -6.12
CA GLY A 50 5.26 6.74 -4.83
C GLY A 50 4.32 6.24 -3.74
N ALA A 51 3.02 6.10 -4.05
CA ALA A 51 2.06 5.50 -3.13
C ALA A 51 2.39 4.04 -2.82
N ALA A 52 2.74 3.24 -3.83
CA ALA A 52 3.05 1.82 -3.66
C ALA A 52 4.34 1.58 -2.85
N LEU A 53 5.38 2.40 -3.04
CA LEU A 53 6.60 2.36 -2.23
C LEU A 53 6.32 2.59 -0.75
N VAL A 54 5.36 3.46 -0.44
CA VAL A 54 4.94 3.72 0.95
C VAL A 54 4.20 2.50 1.51
N VAL A 55 3.32 1.85 0.74
CA VAL A 55 2.67 0.60 1.16
C VAL A 55 3.72 -0.46 1.50
N ALA A 56 4.71 -0.65 0.62
CA ALA A 56 5.81 -1.59 0.84
C ALA A 56 6.62 -1.27 2.10
N GLY A 57 7.01 -0.01 2.29
CA GLY A 57 7.76 0.42 3.47
C GLY A 57 6.96 0.33 4.76
N ALA A 58 5.65 0.59 4.72
CA ALA A 58 4.78 0.46 5.88
C ALA A 58 4.57 -1.01 6.28
N HIS A 59 4.41 -1.91 5.30
CA HIS A 59 4.33 -3.35 5.52
C HIS A 59 5.62 -3.90 6.17
N ASP A 60 6.79 -3.51 5.67
CA ASP A 60 8.10 -3.91 6.23
C ASP A 60 8.26 -3.40 7.67
N ARG A 61 7.85 -2.16 7.94
CA ARG A 61 7.91 -1.58 9.29
C ARG A 61 7.01 -2.32 10.29
N LEU A 62 5.83 -2.78 9.87
CA LEU A 62 4.94 -3.60 10.70
C LEU A 62 5.55 -4.96 11.05
N GLN A 63 6.22 -5.60 10.08
CA GLN A 63 6.91 -6.87 10.33
C GLN A 63 8.07 -6.74 11.32
N ILE A 64 8.79 -5.61 11.33
CA ILE A 64 9.90 -5.36 12.26
C ILE A 64 9.42 -5.14 13.70
N VAL A 65 8.25 -4.53 13.90
CA VAL A 65 7.71 -4.26 15.24
C VAL A 65 6.98 -5.46 15.87
N GLY A 66 6.87 -6.59 15.16
CA GLY A 66 6.25 -7.81 15.68
C GLY A 66 4.74 -7.71 15.90
N GLU A 67 4.11 -6.61 15.48
CA GLU A 67 2.67 -6.46 15.45
C GLU A 67 2.18 -7.07 14.13
N TRP A 68 2.16 -8.40 14.12
CA TRP A 68 1.49 -9.18 13.09
C TRP A 68 0.01 -8.86 13.17
N VAL A 69 -0.43 -7.99 12.29
CA VAL A 69 -1.85 -7.85 12.00
C VAL A 69 -2.18 -9.06 11.10
N VAL A 70 -2.64 -10.14 11.78
CA VAL A 70 -3.36 -11.37 11.33
C VAL A 70 -3.68 -11.61 9.87
#